data_AF-A0A925Q9Y2-F1
#
_entry.id   AF-A0A925Q9Y2-F1
#
_cell.length_a   1.000
_cell.length_b   1.000
_cell.length_c   1.000
_cell.angle_alpha   90.00
_cell.angle_beta   90.00
_cell.angle_gamma   90.00
#
_symmetry.space_group_name_H-M   'P 1'
#
loop_
_entity.id
_entity.type
_entity.pdbx_description
1 polymer ?
#
loop_
_entity_poly.entity_id
_entity_poly.type
_entity_poly.pdbx_seq_one_letter_code
_entity_poly.pdbx_strand_id
1 'polypeptide(L)' 'MSEVTVAQFAEVLKVPVDRLLVQLESAGIQVEGPQALIS' A
#
# COMPACT_ATOMS: atom_id res chain seq x y z
N MET A 1 7.87 4.28 -15.14
CA MET A 1 7.75 4.01 -13.70
C MET A 1 6.31 4.31 -13.33
N SER A 2 5.51 3.28 -13.01
CA SER A 2 4.09 3.48 -12.68
C SER A 2 4.01 3.81 -11.20
N GLU A 3 3.80 5.08 -10.87
CA GLU A 3 3.51 5.48 -9.49
C GLU A 3 2.13 4.93 -9.13
N VAL A 4 2.09 3.85 -8.36
CA VAL A 4 0.83 3.20 -7.95
C VAL A 4 0.58 3.51 -6.49
N THR A 5 -0.68 3.80 -6.15
CA THR A 5 -1.05 4.00 -4.75
C THR A 5 -1.18 2.65 -4.03
N VAL A 6 -1.04 2.67 -2.70
CA VAL A 6 -1.30 1.48 -1.87
C VAL A 6 -2.72 0.93 -2.13
N ALA A 7 -3.70 1.81 -2.35
CA ALA A 7 -5.07 1.42 -2.68
C ALA A 7 -5.17 0.66 -4.02
N GLN A 8 -4.51 1.16 -5.08
CA GLN A 8 -4.47 0.49 -6.38
C GLN A 8 -3.75 -0.86 -6.30
N PHE A 9 -2.67 -0.94 -5.52
CA PHE A 9 -1.95 -2.18 -5.32
C PHE A 9 -2.80 -3.23 -4.57
N ALA A 10 -3.55 -2.79 -3.56
CA ALA A 10 -4.51 -3.62 -2.82
C ALA A 10 -5.64 -4.17 -3.71
N GLU A 11 -6.12 -3.36 -4.66
CA GLU A 11 -7.15 -3.74 -5.62
C GLU A 11 -6.68 -4.85 -6.56
N VAL A 12 -5.44 -4.77 -7.06
CA VAL A 12 -4.83 -5.80 -7.92
C VAL A 12 -4.65 -7.12 -7.16
N LEU A 13 -4.20 -7.04 -5.91
CA LEU A 13 -4.01 -8.21 -5.05
C LEU A 13 -5.33 -8.73 -4.45
N LYS A 14 -6.44 -7.99 -4.62
CA LYS A 14 -7.75 -8.28 -4.03
C LYS A 14 -7.70 -8.49 -2.51
N VAL A 15 -6.81 -7.77 -1.83
CA VAL A 15 -6.68 -7.77 -0.37
C VAL A 15 -7.10 -6.40 0.16
N PRO A 16 -7.68 -6.32 1.38
CA PRO A 16 -8.03 -5.04 1.97
C PRO A 16 -6.78 -4.19 2.21
N VAL A 17 -6.88 -2.89 1.92
CA VAL A 17 -5.80 -1.90 2.12
C VAL A 17 -5.26 -1.95 3.53
N ASP A 18 -6.12 -2.09 4.54
CA ASP A 18 -5.71 -2.16 5.95
C ASP A 18 -4.73 -3.31 6.22
N ARG A 19 -4.89 -4.47 5.57
CA ARG A 19 -3.93 -5.58 5.72
C ARG A 19 -2.59 -5.26 5.10
N LEU A 20 -2.59 -4.58 3.95
CA LEU A 20 -1.37 -4.12 3.31
C LEU A 20 -0.66 -3.07 4.15
N LEU A 21 -1.39 -2.12 4.73
CA LEU A 21 -0.84 -1.11 5.64
C LEU A 21 -0.16 -1.74 6.85
N VAL A 22 -0.79 -2.72 7.50
CA VAL A 22 -0.19 -3.43 8.65
C VAL A 22 1.09 -4.19 8.25
N GLN A 23 1.13 -4.78 7.06
CA GLN A 23 2.34 -5.45 6.56
C GLN A 23 3.45 -4.47 6.20
N LEU A 24 3.11 -3.33 5.60
CA LEU A 24 4.05 -2.25 5.28
C LEU A 24 4.64 -1.65 6.55
N GLU A 25 3.80 -1.38 7.56
CA GLU A 25 4.23 -0.94 8.89
C GLU A 25 5.15 -1.96 9.56
N SER A 26 4.80 -3.26 9.49
CA SER A 26 5.63 -4.35 10.02
C SER A 26 6.98 -4.49 9.30
N ALA A 27 7.04 -4.11 8.02
CA ALA A 27 8.26 -4.05 7.24
C ALA A 27 9.08 -2.76 7.48
N GLY A 28 8.60 -1.84 8.33
CA GLY A 28 9.24 -0.55 8.59
C GLY A 28 9.04 0.47 7.46
N ILE A 29 8.10 0.23 6.55
CA ILE A 29 7.77 1.13 5.45
C ILE A 29 6.69 2.09 5.95
N GLN A 30 7.08 3.35 6.20
CA GLN A 30 6.12 4.39 6.56
C GLN A 30 5.35 4.84 5.33
N VAL A 31 4.09 4.43 5.26
CA VAL A 31 3.12 4.91 4.28
C VAL A 31 2.17 5.89 4.95
N GLU A 32 2.03 7.08 4.38
CA GLU A 32 1.15 8.13 4.91
C GLU A 32 -0.35 7.77 4.83
N GLY A 33 -0.68 6.64 4.19
CA GLY A 33 -2.02 6.06 4.15
C GLY A 33 -2.33 5.38 2.82
N PRO A 34 -3.61 5.11 2.54
CA PRO A 34 -4.07 4.45 1.31
C PRO A 34 -3.67 5.17 0.01
N GLN A 35 -3.44 6.48 0.09
CA GLN A 35 -3.09 7.33 -1.04
C GLN A 35 -1.58 7.51 -1.22
N ALA A 36 -0.76 6.92 -0.34
CA ALA A 36 0.68 6.97 -0.46
C ALA A 36 1.12 6.33 -1.78
N LEU A 37 1.98 7.02 -2.51
CA LEU A 37 2.55 6.54 -3.77
C LEU A 37 3.72 5.59 -3.46
N ILE A 38 3.72 4.46 -4.14
CA ILE A 38 4.78 3.46 -4.08
C ILE A 38 5.51 3.48 -5.44
N SER A 39 6.85 3.61 -5.43
CA SER A 39 7.71 3.60 -6.62
C SER A 39 8.58 2.33 -6.70
#